data_AF-A0A6L4ZF25-F1
#
_entry.id   AF-A0A6L4ZF25-F1
#
_cell.length_a   1.000
_cell.length_b   1.000
_cell.length_c   1.000
_cell.angle_alpha   90.00
_cell.angle_beta   90.00
_cell.angle_gamma   90.00
#
_symmetry.space_group_name_H-M   'P 1'
#
loop_
_entity.id
_entity.type
_entity.pdbx_description
1 polymer ?
#
loop_
_entity_poly.entity_id
_entity_poly.type
_entity_poly.pdbx_seq_one_letter_code
_entity_poly.pdbx_strand_id
1 'polypeptide(L)'
;MKDWNWKKLTITLFRVAIGWHFLYEGISKLLIPNWSAAGYLANATGPFAGFYQWMAASEGLMKIIDPVNMAGLVLIGLGLFLGIFIRLSSVSGMILLMLYYFAYPPFGGNLFGAAEGNLYIVNKNLIETLALLVIFLIKDKGYGLYAHTWFQLKKGTPETSGPEKSANLHSRREALKNLATIPALGVIGLGAFREAREYGVDTLSGATIQIGGADIKELKGELPKGKIGGHEFSRLILGGNLIGGWAHSRDLIYVPSLFRAYNTEKKIFETLILAEKAGINSINIGFPTMDTMLKYKKMTGSKIKIIIQVAPDMEKKDYFVNINKAADGGMDVIQVQGNWCDWLVRDNKMEVIDMMLEKIRSHKITAGLGAHTIDALIACEEQGIIPDYYMQTFHHDNYWSAHPRENRIPFEVDGERHLDHNRFHDNIFCLFPDKTVEFVNRTKVPVMGFKVLAAGSITPEDGFNWAFKNGADFICVGMFDFQIVNDVNITIDVLNKLQGRTRGWFG
;
A
#
# COMPACT_ATOMS: atom_id res chain seq x y z
N MET A 1 4.04 40.45 -36.51
CA MET A 1 4.05 39.05 -36.05
C MET A 1 3.77 38.17 -37.26
N LYS A 2 4.75 37.36 -37.67
CA LYS A 2 4.81 36.67 -38.97
C LYS A 2 4.11 35.32 -38.95
N ASP A 3 3.46 34.99 -40.06
CA ASP A 3 2.85 33.73 -40.47
C ASP A 3 3.51 32.49 -39.86
N TRP A 4 3.03 32.10 -38.67
CA TRP A 4 3.24 30.76 -38.16
C TRP A 4 2.20 29.86 -38.81
N ASN A 5 2.67 28.77 -39.42
CA ASN A 5 1.76 27.72 -39.86
C ASN A 5 1.28 27.00 -38.60
N TRP A 6 0.20 27.52 -38.02
CA TRP A 6 -0.39 27.03 -36.77
C TRP A 6 -0.68 25.54 -36.82
N LYS A 7 -1.10 25.00 -37.97
CA LYS A 7 -1.27 23.56 -38.16
C LYS A 7 0.02 22.78 -37.96
N LYS A 8 1.12 23.16 -38.63
CA LYS A 8 2.43 22.51 -38.45
C LYS A 8 2.94 22.64 -37.02
N LEU A 9 2.76 23.82 -36.40
CA LEU A 9 3.17 24.05 -35.02
C LEU A 9 2.39 23.15 -34.06
N THR A 10 1.05 23.11 -34.13
CA THR A 10 0.22 22.30 -33.23
C THR A 10 0.58 20.84 -33.33
N ILE A 11 0.79 20.31 -34.54
CA ILE A 11 1.26 18.92 -34.74
C ILE A 11 2.64 18.72 -34.10
N THR A 12 3.54 19.70 -34.22
CA THR A 12 4.88 19.63 -33.62
C THR A 12 4.78 19.60 -32.10
N LEU A 13 4.02 20.52 -31.49
CA LEU A 13 3.85 20.59 -30.04
C LEU A 13 3.20 19.34 -29.50
N PHE A 14 2.17 18.82 -30.17
CA PHE A 14 1.50 17.59 -29.77
C PHE A 14 2.45 16.38 -29.82
N ARG A 15 3.19 16.23 -30.92
CA ARG A 15 4.19 15.17 -31.09
C ARG A 15 5.33 15.29 -30.07
N VAL A 16 5.81 16.52 -29.81
CA VAL A 16 6.87 16.81 -28.84
C VAL A 16 6.40 16.53 -27.41
N ALA A 17 5.16 16.86 -27.06
CA ALA A 17 4.59 16.56 -25.74
C ALA A 17 4.53 15.05 -25.48
N ILE A 18 4.01 14.27 -26.44
CA ILE A 18 3.99 12.81 -26.33
C ILE A 18 5.42 12.26 -26.29
N GLY A 19 6.30 12.74 -27.17
CA GLY A 19 7.71 12.33 -27.19
C GLY A 19 8.44 12.64 -25.87
N TRP A 20 8.14 13.78 -25.25
CA TRP A 20 8.68 14.15 -23.94
C TRP A 20 8.20 13.21 -22.85
N HIS A 21 6.91 12.85 -22.83
CA HIS A 21 6.36 11.92 -21.83
C HIS A 21 7.08 10.56 -21.87
N PHE A 22 7.21 9.94 -23.05
CA PHE A 22 7.98 8.70 -23.22
C PHE A 22 9.45 8.85 -22.81
N LEU A 23 10.08 9.96 -23.19
CA LEU A 23 11.48 10.22 -22.89
C LEU A 23 11.72 10.38 -21.38
N TYR A 24 10.86 11.15 -20.71
CA TYR A 24 10.92 11.35 -19.26
C TYR A 24 10.71 10.03 -18.53
N GLU A 25 9.70 9.24 -18.92
CA GLU A 25 9.45 7.90 -18.36
C GLU A 25 10.62 6.93 -18.57
N GLY A 26 11.35 7.03 -19.68
CA GLY A 26 12.52 6.20 -19.94
C GLY A 26 13.74 6.63 -19.14
N ILE A 27 14.05 7.94 -19.13
CA ILE A 27 15.17 8.51 -18.37
C ILE A 27 14.97 8.29 -16.87
N SER A 28 13.76 8.46 -16.37
CA SER A 28 13.46 8.32 -14.94
C SER A 28 13.77 6.91 -14.42
N LYS A 29 13.50 5.88 -15.23
CA LYS A 29 13.84 4.48 -14.94
C LYS A 29 15.34 4.22 -14.99
N LEU A 30 16.06 4.85 -15.93
CA LEU A 30 17.52 4.76 -16.02
C LEU A 30 18.23 5.40 -14.81
N LEU A 31 17.60 6.38 -14.16
CA LEU A 31 18.14 7.06 -12.98
C LEU A 31 17.90 6.30 -11.67
N ILE A 32 16.99 5.32 -11.64
CA ILE A 32 16.70 4.49 -10.46
C ILE A 32 17.68 3.30 -10.45
N PRO A 33 18.55 3.17 -9.43
CA PRO A 33 19.44 2.02 -9.31
C PRO A 33 18.65 0.71 -9.25
N ASN A 34 19.05 -0.28 -10.05
CA ASN A 34 18.43 -1.61 -10.10
C ASN A 34 16.91 -1.59 -10.42
N TRP A 35 16.44 -0.60 -11.19
CA TRP A 35 15.05 -0.55 -11.63
C TRP A 35 14.65 -1.85 -12.35
N SER A 36 13.44 -2.34 -12.07
CA SER A 36 12.90 -3.54 -12.72
C SER A 36 11.37 -3.49 -12.89
N ALA A 37 10.88 -4.02 -14.01
CA ALA A 37 9.45 -4.21 -14.24
C ALA A 37 8.88 -5.46 -13.54
N ALA A 38 9.71 -6.29 -12.88
CA ALA A 38 9.30 -7.57 -12.30
C ALA A 38 8.10 -7.42 -11.35
N GLY A 39 8.13 -6.43 -10.46
CA GLY A 39 7.02 -6.16 -9.54
C GLY A 39 5.73 -5.79 -10.25
N TYR A 40 5.80 -4.97 -11.30
CA TYR A 40 4.63 -4.60 -12.09
C TYR A 40 4.06 -5.80 -12.86
N LEU A 41 4.93 -6.64 -13.43
CA LEU A 41 4.51 -7.81 -14.20
C LEU A 41 3.93 -8.92 -13.31
N ALA A 42 4.53 -9.15 -12.14
CA ALA A 42 4.11 -10.16 -11.17
C ALA A 42 2.72 -9.89 -10.59
N ASN A 43 2.29 -8.63 -10.56
CA ASN A 43 0.98 -8.25 -10.04
C ASN A 43 -0.06 -7.95 -11.15
N ALA A 44 0.25 -8.22 -12.42
CA ALA A 44 -0.66 -7.95 -13.53
C ALA A 44 -2.01 -8.66 -13.34
N THR A 45 -3.11 -7.94 -13.58
CA THR A 45 -4.49 -8.41 -13.34
C THR A 45 -5.37 -8.41 -14.60
N GLY A 46 -4.84 -7.96 -15.73
CA GLY A 46 -5.58 -7.94 -16.99
C GLY A 46 -5.80 -9.32 -17.65
N PRO A 47 -6.41 -9.36 -18.85
CA PRO A 47 -6.80 -10.61 -19.52
C PRO A 47 -5.63 -11.55 -19.83
N PHE A 48 -4.40 -11.04 -19.84
CA PHE A 48 -3.18 -11.82 -20.07
C PHE A 48 -2.30 -11.92 -18.82
N ALA A 49 -2.86 -11.76 -17.61
CA ALA A 49 -2.14 -11.79 -16.34
C ALA A 49 -1.15 -12.96 -16.22
N GLY A 50 -1.55 -14.18 -16.58
CA GLY A 50 -0.68 -15.35 -16.53
C GLY A 50 0.57 -15.25 -17.41
N PHE A 51 0.48 -14.60 -18.57
CA PHE A 51 1.64 -14.33 -19.42
C PHE A 51 2.59 -13.33 -18.78
N TYR A 52 2.09 -12.22 -18.22
CA TYR A 52 2.91 -11.23 -17.53
C TYR A 52 3.58 -11.79 -16.27
N GLN A 53 2.84 -12.57 -15.47
CA GLN A 53 3.35 -13.22 -14.26
C GLN A 53 4.42 -14.26 -14.59
N TRP A 54 4.25 -15.03 -15.68
CA TRP A 54 5.28 -15.93 -16.19
C TRP A 54 6.55 -15.19 -16.58
N MET A 55 6.44 -14.04 -17.25
CA MET A 55 7.60 -13.23 -17.59
C MET A 55 8.34 -12.73 -16.34
N ALA A 56 7.58 -12.30 -15.32
CA ALA A 56 8.13 -11.82 -14.05
C ALA A 56 8.88 -12.91 -13.27
N ALA A 57 8.46 -14.17 -13.40
CA ALA A 57 9.07 -15.31 -12.71
C ALA A 57 10.42 -15.75 -13.29
N SER A 58 10.79 -15.27 -14.49
CA SER A 58 12.03 -15.66 -15.18
C SER A 58 13.11 -14.59 -15.06
N GLU A 59 14.14 -14.84 -14.25
CA GLU A 59 15.28 -13.92 -14.11
C GLU A 59 15.99 -13.65 -15.44
N GLY A 60 16.14 -14.68 -16.28
CA GLY A 60 16.77 -14.55 -17.59
C GLY A 60 15.99 -13.63 -18.53
N LEU A 61 14.65 -13.70 -18.46
CA LEU A 61 13.79 -12.84 -19.28
C LEU A 61 13.75 -11.41 -18.73
N MET A 62 13.76 -11.21 -17.42
CA MET A 62 13.80 -9.88 -16.80
C MET A 62 15.06 -9.10 -17.17
N LYS A 63 16.22 -9.78 -17.30
CA LYS A 63 17.46 -9.18 -17.83
C LYS A 63 17.34 -8.64 -19.26
N ILE A 64 16.32 -9.05 -20.01
CA ILE A 64 16.02 -8.57 -21.36
C ILE A 64 14.90 -7.53 -21.30
N ILE A 65 13.82 -7.82 -20.57
CA ILE A 65 12.63 -6.96 -20.50
C ILE A 65 12.99 -5.59 -19.93
N ASP A 66 13.75 -5.52 -18.84
CA ASP A 66 14.08 -4.26 -18.19
C ASP A 66 14.83 -3.30 -19.12
N PRO A 67 15.97 -3.68 -19.75
CA PRO A 67 16.65 -2.80 -20.69
C PRO A 67 15.85 -2.52 -21.96
N VAL A 68 15.08 -3.48 -22.49
CA VAL A 68 14.24 -3.27 -23.68
C VAL A 68 13.13 -2.27 -23.39
N ASN A 69 12.51 -2.33 -22.22
CA ASN A 69 11.46 -1.41 -21.80
C ASN A 69 12.01 0.02 -21.66
N MET A 70 13.15 0.18 -20.97
CA MET A 70 13.82 1.47 -20.82
C MET A 70 14.27 2.05 -22.17
N ALA A 71 14.96 1.23 -22.99
CA ALA A 71 15.42 1.65 -24.30
C ALA A 71 14.25 1.99 -25.24
N GLY A 72 13.17 1.21 -25.19
CA GLY A 72 11.95 1.45 -25.95
C GLY A 72 11.37 2.83 -25.65
N LEU A 73 11.16 3.15 -24.36
CA LEU A 73 10.64 4.45 -23.92
C LEU A 73 11.54 5.61 -24.41
N VAL A 74 12.86 5.51 -24.22
CA VAL A 74 13.81 6.54 -24.64
C VAL A 74 13.84 6.73 -26.16
N LEU A 75 13.94 5.64 -26.94
CA LEU A 75 14.03 5.71 -28.40
C LEU A 75 12.74 6.19 -29.05
N ILE A 76 11.59 5.75 -28.54
CA ILE A 76 10.27 6.24 -28.98
C ILE A 76 10.15 7.73 -28.67
N GLY A 77 10.49 8.12 -27.44
CA GLY A 77 10.46 9.51 -26.99
C GLY A 77 11.33 10.42 -27.84
N LEU A 78 12.60 10.06 -28.08
CA LEU A 78 13.52 10.83 -28.92
C LEU A 78 13.04 10.93 -30.37
N GLY A 79 12.55 9.84 -30.96
CA GLY A 79 12.04 9.84 -32.33
C GLY A 79 10.86 10.79 -32.51
N LEU A 80 9.90 10.78 -31.58
CA LEU A 80 8.76 11.70 -31.57
C LEU A 80 9.18 13.13 -31.26
N PHE A 81 10.03 13.36 -30.26
CA PHE A 81 10.46 14.70 -29.85
C PHE A 81 11.23 15.39 -30.98
N LEU A 82 12.28 14.74 -31.49
CA LEU A 82 13.12 15.27 -32.55
C LEU A 82 12.42 15.26 -33.93
N GLY A 83 11.38 14.44 -34.08
CA GLY A 83 10.67 14.27 -35.33
C GLY A 83 11.44 13.42 -36.33
N ILE A 84 12.10 12.35 -35.89
CA ILE A 84 12.82 11.39 -36.74
C ILE A 84 12.11 10.04 -36.61
N PHE A 85 11.96 9.30 -37.72
CA PHE A 85 11.26 8.00 -37.74
C PHE A 85 9.85 8.02 -37.12
N ILE A 86 9.15 9.17 -37.19
CA ILE A 86 7.88 9.45 -36.49
C ILE A 86 6.87 8.30 -36.59
N ARG A 87 6.68 7.70 -37.78
CA ARG A 87 5.73 6.59 -37.97
C ARG A 87 6.15 5.33 -37.23
N LEU A 88 7.44 5.00 -37.25
CA LEU A 88 7.97 3.85 -36.53
C LEU A 88 7.83 4.09 -35.02
N SER A 89 8.24 5.26 -34.52
CA SER A 89 8.08 5.63 -33.11
C SER A 89 6.62 5.62 -32.66
N SER A 90 5.68 6.06 -33.52
CA SER A 90 4.25 6.03 -33.21
C SER A 90 3.72 4.61 -33.09
N VAL A 91 4.07 3.71 -34.03
CA VAL A 91 3.66 2.30 -33.98
C VAL A 91 4.27 1.58 -32.79
N SER A 92 5.57 1.75 -32.54
CA SER A 92 6.24 1.18 -31.38
C SER A 92 5.65 1.68 -30.06
N GLY A 93 5.33 2.98 -29.96
CA GLY A 93 4.65 3.57 -28.80
C GLY A 93 3.26 3.00 -28.58
N MET A 94 2.45 2.86 -29.64
CA MET A 94 1.13 2.22 -29.55
C MET A 94 1.23 0.78 -29.03
N ILE A 95 2.16 -0.01 -29.57
CA ILE A 95 2.36 -1.41 -29.12
C ILE A 95 2.75 -1.43 -27.64
N LEU A 96 3.71 -0.59 -27.23
CA LEU A 96 4.18 -0.55 -25.84
C LEU A 96 3.08 -0.13 -24.86
N LEU A 97 2.33 0.93 -25.18
CA LEU A 97 1.22 1.40 -24.34
C LEU A 97 0.09 0.38 -24.26
N MET A 98 -0.19 -0.36 -25.35
CA MET A 98 -1.19 -1.44 -25.33
C MET A 98 -0.72 -2.62 -24.47
N LEU A 99 0.57 -2.93 -24.46
CA LEU A 99 1.13 -3.92 -23.52
C LEU A 99 0.94 -3.48 -22.07
N TYR A 100 1.08 -2.18 -21.76
CA TYR A 100 0.80 -1.67 -20.40
C TYR A 100 -0.70 -1.66 -20.09
N TYR A 101 -1.53 -1.25 -21.05
CA TYR A 101 -2.98 -1.22 -20.93
C TYR A 101 -3.55 -2.61 -20.60
N PHE A 102 -3.09 -3.66 -21.29
CA PHE A 102 -3.57 -5.02 -21.03
C PHE A 102 -2.96 -5.69 -19.80
N ALA A 103 -1.88 -5.16 -19.24
CA ALA A 103 -1.39 -5.60 -17.93
C ALA A 103 -2.35 -5.15 -16.81
N TYR A 104 -2.90 -3.93 -16.93
CA TYR A 104 -3.84 -3.32 -15.97
C TYR A 104 -4.97 -2.55 -16.65
N PRO A 105 -5.96 -3.24 -17.24
CA PRO A 105 -7.10 -2.57 -17.87
C PRO A 105 -7.93 -1.78 -16.84
N PRO A 106 -8.59 -0.68 -17.21
CA PRO A 106 -9.42 0.11 -16.29
C PRO A 106 -10.78 -0.52 -15.96
N PHE A 107 -10.99 -1.79 -16.31
CA PHE A 107 -12.18 -2.58 -16.01
C PHE A 107 -11.76 -3.87 -15.28
N GLY A 108 -12.65 -4.43 -14.45
CA GLY A 108 -12.39 -5.67 -13.71
C GLY A 108 -11.82 -5.49 -12.29
N GLY A 109 -11.84 -4.28 -11.73
CA GLY A 109 -11.41 -4.05 -10.33
C GLY A 109 -9.90 -3.93 -10.15
N ASN A 110 -9.20 -3.28 -11.07
CA ASN A 110 -7.73 -3.26 -11.05
C ASN A 110 -7.16 -2.23 -10.08
N LEU A 111 -6.47 -2.76 -9.06
CA LEU A 111 -5.82 -2.05 -7.96
C LEU A 111 -4.66 -1.13 -8.37
N PHE A 112 -3.96 -1.52 -9.44
CA PHE A 112 -2.78 -0.83 -9.95
C PHE A 112 -3.05 -0.12 -11.28
N GLY A 113 -4.33 0.06 -11.63
CA GLY A 113 -4.70 1.07 -12.61
C GLY A 113 -4.09 2.42 -12.19
N ALA A 114 -3.61 3.20 -13.16
CA ALA A 114 -2.92 4.46 -12.92
C ALA A 114 -3.62 5.28 -11.81
N ALA A 115 -2.83 5.93 -10.95
CA ALA A 115 -3.30 6.72 -9.80
C ALA A 115 -4.40 7.76 -10.12
N GLU A 116 -4.60 8.04 -11.41
CA GLU A 116 -5.62 8.88 -11.99
C GLU A 116 -6.83 8.04 -12.44
N GLY A 117 -7.71 7.65 -11.51
CA GLY A 117 -9.09 7.19 -11.76
C GLY A 117 -9.37 6.22 -12.93
N ASN A 118 -9.78 4.98 -12.61
CA ASN A 118 -10.28 4.04 -13.63
C ASN A 118 -11.67 4.47 -14.15
N LEU A 119 -11.73 5.18 -15.27
CA LEU A 119 -12.96 5.43 -16.02
C LEU A 119 -13.24 4.22 -16.92
N TYR A 120 -13.81 3.14 -16.37
CA TYR A 120 -14.25 1.91 -17.07
C TYR A 120 -13.97 1.88 -18.59
N ILE A 121 -12.98 1.07 -19.03
CA ILE A 121 -12.42 0.98 -20.41
C ILE A 121 -11.41 2.07 -20.79
N VAL A 122 -11.51 3.30 -20.29
CA VAL A 122 -10.60 4.39 -20.63
C VAL A 122 -9.58 4.66 -19.52
N ASN A 123 -8.29 4.69 -19.88
CA ASN A 123 -7.21 5.18 -19.03
C ASN A 123 -6.19 5.99 -19.87
N LYS A 124 -5.18 6.58 -19.21
CA LYS A 124 -4.14 7.37 -19.87
C LYS A 124 -3.42 6.63 -21.00
N ASN A 125 -3.12 5.34 -20.83
CA ASN A 125 -2.44 4.53 -21.83
C ASN A 125 -3.29 4.39 -23.11
N LEU A 126 -4.61 4.20 -22.98
CA LEU A 126 -5.51 4.15 -24.13
C LEU A 126 -5.62 5.52 -24.82
N ILE A 127 -5.79 6.60 -24.06
CA ILE A 127 -5.86 7.96 -24.61
C ILE A 127 -4.59 8.30 -25.39
N GLU A 128 -3.42 8.01 -24.82
CA GLU A 128 -2.14 8.29 -25.46
C GLU A 128 -1.88 7.36 -26.67
N THR A 129 -2.36 6.11 -26.63
CA THR A 129 -2.37 5.22 -27.80
C THR A 129 -3.19 5.82 -28.94
N LEU A 130 -4.39 6.34 -28.66
CA LEU A 130 -5.22 7.02 -29.65
C LEU A 130 -4.57 8.32 -30.17
N ALA A 131 -3.88 9.05 -29.31
CA ALA A 131 -3.09 10.22 -29.69
C ALA A 131 -1.96 9.86 -30.68
N LEU A 132 -1.24 8.76 -30.43
CA LEU A 132 -0.23 8.23 -31.34
C LEU A 132 -0.83 7.74 -32.66
N LEU A 133 -2.03 7.13 -32.63
CA LEU A 133 -2.77 6.76 -33.84
C LEU A 133 -3.07 8.00 -34.69
N VAL A 134 -3.46 9.12 -34.07
CA VAL A 134 -3.67 10.39 -34.77
C VAL A 134 -2.37 10.88 -35.42
N ILE A 135 -1.24 10.88 -34.71
CA ILE A 135 0.08 11.25 -35.28
C ILE A 135 0.47 10.32 -36.45
N PHE A 136 0.15 9.03 -36.36
CA PHE A 136 0.44 8.06 -37.41
C PHE A 136 -0.37 8.32 -38.69
N LEU A 137 -1.65 8.68 -38.55
CA LEU A 137 -2.59 8.88 -39.66
C LEU A 137 -2.46 10.25 -40.35
N ILE A 138 -2.06 11.30 -39.60
CA ILE A 138 -1.93 12.64 -40.17
C ILE A 138 -0.79 12.68 -41.21
N LYS A 139 -1.08 13.27 -42.38
CA LYS A 139 -0.11 13.40 -43.48
C LYS A 139 1.01 14.41 -43.19
N ASP A 140 0.67 15.50 -42.51
CA ASP A 140 1.61 16.55 -42.13
C ASP A 140 2.37 16.15 -40.85
N LYS A 141 3.69 16.21 -40.88
CA LYS A 141 4.55 15.74 -39.78
C LYS A 141 4.97 16.88 -38.85
N GLY A 142 4.53 18.11 -39.09
CA GLY A 142 4.97 19.29 -38.35
C GLY A 142 6.42 19.67 -38.67
N TYR A 143 7.10 20.36 -37.76
CA TYR A 143 8.53 20.67 -37.84
C TYR A 143 9.34 19.54 -37.20
N GLY A 144 10.51 19.21 -37.74
CA GLY A 144 11.39 18.20 -37.15
C GLY A 144 12.60 17.87 -37.99
N LEU A 145 13.52 17.11 -37.42
CA LEU A 145 14.82 16.80 -38.02
C LEU A 145 14.72 15.92 -39.27
N TYR A 146 13.58 15.23 -39.50
CA TYR A 146 13.33 14.52 -40.75
C TYR A 146 13.43 15.42 -42.00
N ALA A 147 13.23 16.73 -41.85
CA ALA A 147 13.29 17.68 -42.95
C ALA A 147 14.73 18.09 -43.30
N HIS A 148 15.72 17.69 -42.51
CA HIS A 148 17.12 17.99 -42.77
C HIS A 148 17.70 17.05 -43.85
N THR A 149 18.67 17.55 -44.61
CA THR A 149 19.25 16.87 -45.79
C THR A 149 19.89 15.52 -45.48
N TRP A 150 20.35 15.30 -44.25
CA TRP A 150 20.88 14.00 -43.79
C TRP A 150 19.85 12.87 -43.74
N PHE A 151 18.55 13.19 -43.64
CA PHE A 151 17.46 12.20 -43.57
C PHE A 151 16.66 12.09 -44.87
N GLN A 152 16.98 12.90 -45.88
CA GLN A 152 16.37 12.83 -47.21
C GLN A 152 17.19 11.88 -48.09
N LEU A 153 16.67 10.67 -48.31
CA LEU A 153 17.16 9.79 -49.38
C LEU A 153 17.03 10.53 -50.72
N LYS A 154 18.17 10.85 -51.36
CA LYS A 154 18.24 11.47 -52.68
C LYS A 154 17.35 10.71 -53.68
N LYS A 155 16.20 11.26 -54.04
CA LYS A 155 15.54 10.97 -55.32
C LYS A 155 15.98 12.06 -56.28
N GLY A 156 16.85 11.70 -57.23
CA GLY A 156 17.38 12.61 -58.23
C GLY A 156 16.38 12.87 -59.37
N THR A 157 16.23 14.14 -59.76
CA THR A 157 16.08 14.60 -61.16
C THR A 157 16.25 16.13 -61.21
N PRO A 158 16.73 16.70 -62.34
CA PRO A 158 17.45 17.98 -62.37
C PRO A 158 16.58 19.24 -62.56
N GLU A 159 17.25 20.36 -62.31
CA GLU A 159 16.80 21.74 -62.10
C GLU A 159 16.07 22.44 -63.28
N THR A 160 15.24 23.42 -62.94
CA THR A 160 15.07 24.66 -63.72
C THR A 160 15.05 25.87 -62.79
N SER A 161 15.67 26.97 -63.24
CA SER A 161 16.24 28.05 -62.44
C SER A 161 15.37 29.34 -62.37
N GLY A 162 15.36 29.96 -61.18
CA GLY A 162 14.97 31.36 -60.91
C GLY A 162 13.94 31.55 -59.76
N PRO A 163 13.81 32.73 -59.09
CA PRO A 163 14.80 33.75 -58.70
C PRO A 163 15.23 33.59 -57.21
N GLU A 164 16.54 33.63 -56.94
CA GLU A 164 17.18 33.05 -55.73
C GLU A 164 17.13 33.86 -54.41
N LYS A 165 16.61 35.08 -54.37
CA LYS A 165 16.77 35.94 -53.16
C LYS A 165 15.63 35.87 -52.14
N SER A 166 14.37 35.69 -52.54
CA SER A 166 13.26 35.53 -51.57
C SER A 166 13.10 34.07 -51.10
N ALA A 167 13.37 33.10 -51.98
CA ALA A 167 13.34 31.67 -51.69
C ALA A 167 14.40 31.26 -50.64
N ASN A 168 15.60 31.85 -50.69
CA ASN A 168 16.68 31.57 -49.72
C ASN A 168 16.33 32.03 -48.30
N LEU A 169 15.67 33.18 -48.14
CA LEU A 169 15.24 33.69 -46.83
C LEU A 169 14.11 32.84 -46.23
N HIS A 170 13.18 32.35 -47.06
CA HIS A 170 12.10 31.46 -46.64
C HIS A 170 12.64 30.06 -46.25
N SER A 171 13.59 29.54 -47.04
CA SER A 171 14.27 28.26 -46.82
C SER A 171 15.11 28.26 -45.52
N ARG A 172 15.91 29.30 -45.27
CA ARG A 172 16.68 29.44 -44.02
C ARG A 172 15.78 29.52 -42.78
N ARG A 173 14.66 30.24 -42.87
CA ARG A 173 13.68 30.34 -41.76
C ARG A 173 12.97 29.02 -41.49
N GLU A 174 12.66 28.23 -42.52
CA GLU A 174 12.05 26.92 -42.36
C GLU A 174 13.06 25.88 -41.82
N ALA A 175 14.32 25.94 -42.25
CA ALA A 175 15.41 25.14 -41.69
C ALA A 175 15.60 25.40 -40.19
N LEU A 176 15.59 26.68 -39.76
CA LEU A 176 15.66 27.04 -38.34
C LEU A 176 14.47 26.51 -37.53
N LYS A 177 13.25 26.55 -38.09
CA LYS A 177 12.05 25.99 -37.44
C LYS A 177 12.13 24.47 -37.28
N ASN A 178 12.73 23.77 -38.24
CA ASN A 178 12.93 22.30 -38.17
C ASN A 178 14.00 21.89 -37.15
N LEU A 179 14.94 22.77 -36.82
CA LEU A 179 15.98 22.54 -35.81
C LEU A 179 15.56 22.97 -34.40
N ALA A 180 14.42 23.66 -34.25
CA ALA A 180 13.97 24.23 -32.97
C ALA A 180 13.72 23.18 -31.87
N THR A 181 13.55 21.90 -32.23
CA THR A 181 13.40 20.80 -31.26
C THR A 181 14.69 20.46 -30.53
N ILE A 182 15.88 20.75 -31.08
CA ILE A 182 17.16 20.43 -30.42
C ILE A 182 17.41 21.35 -29.21
N PRO A 183 17.36 22.69 -29.33
CA PRO A 183 17.52 23.57 -28.17
C PRO A 183 16.40 23.37 -27.14
N ALA A 184 15.17 23.10 -27.58
CA ALA A 184 14.05 22.81 -26.69
C ALA A 184 14.31 21.53 -25.87
N LEU A 185 14.84 20.48 -26.48
CA LEU A 185 15.23 19.26 -25.78
C LEU A 185 16.31 19.53 -24.73
N GLY A 186 17.31 20.34 -25.07
CA GLY A 186 18.39 20.72 -24.14
C GLY A 186 17.89 21.48 -22.92
N VAL A 187 17.03 22.48 -23.12
CA VAL A 187 16.47 23.30 -22.01
C VAL A 187 15.53 22.48 -21.13
N ILE A 188 14.59 21.73 -21.73
CA ILE A 188 13.62 20.93 -20.98
C ILE A 188 14.34 19.77 -20.27
N GLY A 189 15.33 19.14 -20.92
CA GLY A 189 16.16 18.09 -20.34
C GLY A 189 16.98 18.56 -19.14
N LEU A 190 17.58 19.75 -19.20
CA LEU A 190 18.30 20.34 -18.06
C LEU A 190 17.37 20.65 -16.88
N GLY A 191 16.17 21.19 -17.16
CA GLY A 191 15.15 21.44 -16.14
C GLY A 191 14.72 20.14 -15.44
N ALA A 192 14.41 19.10 -16.22
CA ALA A 192 14.00 17.80 -15.69
C ALA A 192 15.12 17.10 -14.90
N PHE A 193 16.38 17.22 -15.34
CA PHE A 193 17.52 16.66 -14.61
C PHE A 193 17.76 17.34 -13.27
N ARG A 194 17.57 18.67 -13.22
CA ARG A 194 17.66 19.43 -11.96
C ARG A 194 16.54 19.04 -11.01
N GLU A 195 15.30 19.00 -11.51
CA GLU A 195 14.11 18.60 -10.73
C GLU A 195 14.27 17.17 -10.17
N ALA A 196 14.65 16.20 -11.00
CA ALA A 196 14.83 14.82 -10.58
C ALA A 196 15.95 14.63 -9.55
N ARG A 197 16.98 15.51 -9.57
CA ARG A 197 18.06 15.50 -8.57
C ARG A 197 17.65 16.16 -7.25
N GLU A 198 16.76 17.15 -7.31
CA GLU A 198 16.32 17.94 -6.16
C GLU A 198 15.14 17.29 -5.42
N TYR A 199 14.21 16.66 -6.15
CA TYR A 199 12.96 16.10 -5.60
C TYR A 199 12.80 14.58 -5.80
N GLY A 200 13.70 13.92 -6.54
CA GLY A 200 13.56 12.52 -6.91
C GLY A 200 12.56 12.29 -8.06
N VAL A 201 12.45 11.03 -8.53
CA VAL A 201 11.47 10.63 -9.54
C VAL A 201 10.21 10.13 -8.84
N ASP A 202 9.05 10.70 -9.16
CA ASP A 202 7.75 10.22 -8.68
C ASP A 202 7.51 8.76 -9.13
N THR A 203 7.41 7.84 -8.17
CA THR A 203 7.20 6.41 -8.40
C THR A 203 5.73 6.05 -8.65
N LEU A 204 4.80 6.99 -8.42
CA LEU A 204 3.36 6.78 -8.54
C LEU A 204 2.80 7.19 -9.92
N SER A 205 3.49 8.07 -10.64
CA SER A 205 3.05 8.59 -11.95
C SER A 205 3.43 7.66 -13.12
N GLY A 206 4.37 6.74 -12.93
CA GLY A 206 4.88 5.88 -13.99
C GLY A 206 3.89 4.80 -14.46
N ALA A 207 4.01 4.39 -15.73
CA ALA A 207 3.21 3.28 -16.28
C ALA A 207 3.55 1.91 -15.63
N THR A 208 4.54 1.86 -14.74
CA THR A 208 5.05 0.66 -14.08
C THR A 208 5.21 0.96 -12.59
N ILE A 209 4.12 0.89 -11.82
CA ILE A 209 4.16 1.11 -10.36
C ILE A 209 4.94 -0.05 -9.72
N GLN A 210 6.00 0.26 -8.98
CA GLN A 210 6.67 -0.73 -8.13
C GLN A 210 6.01 -0.76 -6.75
N ILE A 211 5.66 -1.95 -6.28
CA ILE A 211 5.18 -2.17 -4.91
C ILE A 211 6.11 -3.16 -4.25
N GLY A 212 6.83 -2.70 -3.22
CA GLY A 212 7.53 -3.53 -2.24
C GLY A 212 8.59 -4.50 -2.77
N GLY A 213 9.00 -4.38 -4.04
CA GLY A 213 9.92 -5.33 -4.67
C GLY A 213 11.36 -5.26 -4.14
N ALA A 214 11.76 -4.12 -3.58
CA ALA A 214 13.04 -3.95 -2.91
C ALA A 214 13.00 -4.56 -1.49
N ASP A 215 11.96 -4.23 -0.71
CA ASP A 215 11.91 -4.57 0.72
C ASP A 215 11.67 -6.06 0.98
N ILE A 216 10.85 -6.76 0.18
CA ILE A 216 10.57 -8.20 0.41
C ILE A 216 11.83 -9.07 0.31
N LYS A 217 12.85 -8.65 -0.44
CA LYS A 217 14.13 -9.38 -0.53
C LYS A 217 14.95 -9.32 0.77
N GLU A 218 14.60 -8.42 1.68
CA GLU A 218 15.28 -8.22 2.96
C GLU A 218 14.70 -9.10 4.08
N LEU A 219 13.69 -9.93 3.79
CA LEU A 219 13.13 -10.86 4.76
C LEU A 219 14.18 -11.88 5.23
N LYS A 220 14.32 -12.02 6.55
CA LYS A 220 15.29 -12.90 7.22
C LYS A 220 14.85 -14.37 7.29
N GLY A 221 13.58 -14.67 7.00
CA GLY A 221 13.05 -16.04 7.06
C GLY A 221 11.53 -16.10 7.02
N GLU A 222 10.98 -17.28 7.32
CA GLU A 222 9.53 -17.48 7.45
C GLU A 222 9.06 -17.06 8.85
N LEU A 223 8.00 -16.26 8.89
CA LEU A 223 7.38 -15.81 10.13
C LEU A 223 6.75 -17.00 10.88
N PRO A 224 7.15 -17.27 12.15
CA PRO A 224 6.59 -18.38 12.90
C PRO A 224 5.08 -18.28 13.10
N LYS A 225 4.42 -19.43 13.16
CA LYS A 225 2.96 -19.53 13.27
C LYS A 225 2.54 -20.29 14.53
N GLY A 226 1.26 -20.12 14.85
CA GLY A 226 0.54 -20.79 15.93
C GLY A 226 -0.90 -21.05 15.52
N LYS A 227 -1.70 -21.67 16.39
CA LYS A 227 -3.11 -21.95 16.21
C LYS A 227 -3.98 -21.29 17.28
N ILE A 228 -5.09 -20.71 16.84
CA ILE A 228 -6.22 -20.38 17.69
C ILE A 228 -7.45 -21.05 17.09
N GLY A 229 -8.12 -21.90 17.88
CA GLY A 229 -9.18 -22.76 17.38
C GLY A 229 -8.73 -23.57 16.16
N GLY A 230 -9.50 -23.53 15.07
CA GLY A 230 -9.18 -24.20 13.81
C GLY A 230 -8.24 -23.43 12.87
N HIS A 231 -7.73 -22.27 13.27
CA HIS A 231 -7.00 -21.36 12.38
C HIS A 231 -5.51 -21.34 12.71
N GLU A 232 -4.67 -21.45 11.68
CA GLU A 232 -3.24 -21.13 11.78
C GLU A 232 -3.00 -19.64 11.55
N PHE A 233 -2.35 -18.99 12.49
CA PHE A 233 -2.02 -17.56 12.50
C PHE A 233 -0.51 -17.36 12.57
N SER A 234 0.02 -16.38 11.84
CA SER A 234 1.36 -15.85 12.10
C SER A 234 1.43 -15.26 13.50
N ARG A 235 2.54 -15.48 14.22
CA ARG A 235 2.74 -14.93 15.58
C ARG A 235 2.75 -13.40 15.63
N LEU A 236 2.96 -12.75 14.48
CA LEU A 236 2.68 -11.34 14.24
C LEU A 236 1.41 -11.20 13.40
N ILE A 237 0.42 -10.49 13.94
CA ILE A 237 -0.88 -10.21 13.32
C ILE A 237 -0.95 -8.73 12.98
N LEU A 238 -1.42 -8.41 11.77
CA LEU A 238 -1.55 -7.03 11.34
C LEU A 238 -2.68 -6.32 12.13
N GLY A 239 -2.40 -5.15 12.67
CA GLY A 239 -3.37 -4.31 13.37
C GLY A 239 -4.05 -3.31 12.43
N GLY A 240 -5.37 -3.36 12.35
CA GLY A 240 -6.17 -2.57 11.41
C GLY A 240 -6.63 -1.21 11.92
N ASN A 241 -6.25 -0.77 13.12
CA ASN A 241 -6.71 0.52 13.66
C ASN A 241 -6.34 1.70 12.75
N LEU A 242 -5.18 1.62 12.08
CA LEU A 242 -4.71 2.65 11.16
C LEU A 242 -5.62 2.79 9.93
N ILE A 243 -6.21 1.69 9.48
CA ILE A 243 -7.13 1.63 8.32
C ILE A 243 -8.38 2.47 8.60
N GLY A 244 -8.94 2.37 9.81
CA GLY A 244 -10.11 3.16 10.20
C GLY A 244 -9.80 4.58 10.71
N GLY A 245 -8.53 4.98 10.73
CA GLY A 245 -8.12 6.30 11.23
C GLY A 245 -8.16 6.45 12.75
N TRP A 246 -8.26 5.33 13.50
CA TRP A 246 -8.25 5.34 14.96
C TRP A 246 -6.81 5.44 15.48
N ALA A 247 -6.33 6.67 15.67
CA ALA A 247 -4.99 6.94 16.17
C ALA A 247 -5.00 7.37 17.64
N HIS A 248 -4.31 6.59 18.47
CA HIS A 248 -3.94 7.02 19.82
C HIS A 248 -2.74 7.94 19.72
N SER A 249 -2.98 9.23 19.83
CA SER A 249 -2.06 10.27 19.36
C SER A 249 -1.70 11.29 20.43
N ARG A 250 -2.27 11.19 21.63
CA ARG A 250 -2.01 12.13 22.74
C ARG A 250 -2.21 13.57 22.24
N ASP A 251 -1.13 14.36 22.23
CA ASP A 251 -1.11 15.76 21.80
C ASP A 251 -0.96 15.93 20.28
N LEU A 252 -0.66 14.87 19.51
CA LEU A 252 -0.52 14.91 18.06
C LEU A 252 -1.88 14.83 17.36
N ILE A 253 -2.74 15.82 17.60
CA ILE A 253 -4.16 15.84 17.17
C ILE A 253 -4.38 15.73 15.65
N TYR A 254 -3.33 15.94 14.83
CA TYR A 254 -3.38 15.79 13.38
C TYR A 254 -3.31 14.33 12.91
N VAL A 255 -2.83 13.41 13.76
CA VAL A 255 -2.52 12.03 13.37
C VAL A 255 -3.75 11.24 12.88
N PRO A 256 -4.95 11.34 13.48
CA PRO A 256 -6.14 10.69 12.92
C PRO A 256 -6.46 11.15 11.48
N SER A 257 -6.28 12.45 11.19
CA SER A 257 -6.47 12.99 9.84
C SER A 257 -5.36 12.55 8.89
N LEU A 258 -4.11 12.47 9.36
CA LEU A 258 -3.01 11.89 8.61
C LEU A 258 -3.29 10.42 8.26
N PHE A 259 -3.75 9.60 9.20
CA PHE A 259 -4.05 8.19 8.96
C PHE A 259 -5.13 8.03 7.89
N ARG A 260 -6.21 8.80 7.97
CA ARG A 260 -7.29 8.78 6.95
C ARG A 260 -6.81 9.25 5.57
N ALA A 261 -5.92 10.24 5.52
CA ALA A 261 -5.35 10.73 4.27
C ALA A 261 -4.36 9.72 3.66
N TYR A 262 -3.57 9.05 4.50
CA TYR A 262 -2.58 8.06 4.08
C TYR A 262 -3.24 6.75 3.62
N ASN A 263 -4.13 6.19 4.43
CA ASN A 263 -4.79 4.92 4.20
C ASN A 263 -5.98 5.05 3.25
N THR A 264 -5.69 5.49 2.03
CA THR A 264 -6.62 5.33 0.90
C THR A 264 -6.90 3.85 0.65
N GLU A 265 -8.03 3.50 0.02
CA GLU A 265 -8.34 2.10 -0.30
C GLU A 265 -7.20 1.40 -1.06
N LYS A 266 -6.62 2.08 -2.05
CA LYS A 266 -5.47 1.58 -2.79
C LYS A 266 -4.29 1.28 -1.86
N LYS A 267 -3.95 2.23 -0.98
CA LYS A 267 -2.84 2.08 -0.03
C LYS A 267 -3.11 0.94 0.96
N ILE A 268 -4.33 0.82 1.48
CA ILE A 268 -4.74 -0.29 2.35
C ILE A 268 -4.47 -1.63 1.67
N PHE A 269 -4.86 -1.77 0.40
CA PHE A 269 -4.68 -3.03 -0.30
C PHE A 269 -3.20 -3.30 -0.64
N GLU A 270 -2.42 -2.26 -0.97
CA GLU A 270 -0.96 -2.37 -1.11
C GLU A 270 -0.30 -2.89 0.18
N THR A 271 -0.69 -2.32 1.33
CA THR A 271 -0.22 -2.75 2.66
C THR A 271 -0.58 -4.22 2.94
N LEU A 272 -1.82 -4.64 2.64
CA LEU A 272 -2.27 -6.02 2.84
C LEU A 272 -1.50 -7.02 1.94
N ILE A 273 -1.29 -6.67 0.67
CA ILE A 273 -0.51 -7.50 -0.26
C ILE A 273 0.93 -7.62 0.22
N LEU A 274 1.53 -6.53 0.70
CA LEU A 274 2.87 -6.53 1.26
C LEU A 274 2.94 -7.39 2.52
N ALA A 275 1.97 -7.29 3.42
CA ALA A 275 1.87 -8.10 4.63
C ALA A 275 1.80 -9.60 4.31
N GLU A 276 0.94 -9.99 3.36
CA GLU A 276 0.82 -11.40 2.92
C GLU A 276 2.13 -11.91 2.30
N LYS A 277 2.78 -11.10 1.46
CA LYS A 277 4.09 -11.45 0.88
C LYS A 277 5.20 -11.56 1.93
N ALA A 278 5.11 -10.78 3.01
CA ALA A 278 6.02 -10.84 4.15
C ALA A 278 5.72 -12.00 5.12
N GLY A 279 4.67 -12.78 4.87
CA GLY A 279 4.30 -13.96 5.65
C GLY A 279 3.28 -13.70 6.77
N ILE A 280 2.78 -12.47 6.92
CA ILE A 280 1.65 -12.19 7.81
C ILE A 280 0.38 -12.74 7.16
N ASN A 281 -0.33 -13.63 7.85
CA ASN A 281 -1.48 -14.33 7.27
C ASN A 281 -2.84 -13.88 7.84
N SER A 282 -2.83 -12.84 8.68
CA SER A 282 -4.03 -12.38 9.39
C SER A 282 -4.00 -10.90 9.75
N ILE A 283 -5.20 -10.34 9.89
CA ILE A 283 -5.41 -8.95 10.30
C ILE A 283 -6.56 -8.87 11.33
N ASN A 284 -6.39 -8.02 12.34
CA ASN A 284 -7.44 -7.62 13.27
C ASN A 284 -8.02 -6.26 12.86
N ILE A 285 -9.34 -6.15 12.70
CA ILE A 285 -10.01 -4.92 12.23
C ILE A 285 -11.25 -4.59 13.05
N GLY A 286 -11.67 -3.32 13.03
CA GLY A 286 -12.95 -2.89 13.58
C GLY A 286 -14.11 -3.15 12.61
N PHE A 287 -15.32 -3.39 13.14
CA PHE A 287 -16.55 -3.61 12.37
C PHE A 287 -16.76 -2.64 11.18
N PRO A 288 -16.51 -1.32 11.30
CA PRO A 288 -16.73 -0.38 10.20
C PRO A 288 -15.85 -0.61 8.95
N THR A 289 -14.77 -1.37 9.07
CA THR A 289 -13.84 -1.67 7.95
C THR A 289 -14.08 -3.05 7.31
N MET A 290 -15.15 -3.75 7.70
CA MET A 290 -15.50 -5.07 7.18
C MET A 290 -15.67 -5.07 5.64
N ASP A 291 -16.42 -4.12 5.11
CA ASP A 291 -16.70 -4.04 3.66
C ASP A 291 -15.43 -3.83 2.84
N THR A 292 -14.48 -3.04 3.35
CA THR A 292 -13.17 -2.85 2.72
C THR A 292 -12.40 -4.17 2.64
N MET A 293 -12.44 -5.01 3.69
CA MET A 293 -11.76 -6.31 3.68
C MET A 293 -12.47 -7.34 2.79
N LEU A 294 -13.80 -7.33 2.77
CA LEU A 294 -14.57 -8.18 1.85
C LEU A 294 -14.27 -7.83 0.39
N LYS A 295 -14.21 -6.53 0.10
CA LYS A 295 -13.81 -6.02 -1.21
C LYS A 295 -12.37 -6.44 -1.56
N TYR A 296 -11.44 -6.35 -0.61
CA TYR A 296 -10.06 -6.83 -0.79
C TYR A 296 -10.03 -8.31 -1.18
N LYS A 297 -10.61 -9.20 -0.37
CA LYS A 297 -10.64 -10.65 -0.65
C LYS A 297 -11.29 -10.97 -1.99
N LYS A 298 -12.38 -10.28 -2.34
CA LYS A 298 -13.06 -10.46 -3.64
C LYS A 298 -12.21 -10.05 -4.82
N MET A 299 -11.46 -8.94 -4.71
CA MET A 299 -10.67 -8.39 -5.82
C MET A 299 -9.34 -9.11 -6.03
N THR A 300 -8.72 -9.59 -4.95
CA THR A 300 -7.37 -10.18 -5.01
C THR A 300 -7.36 -11.70 -4.93
N GLY A 301 -8.48 -12.31 -4.50
CA GLY A 301 -8.50 -13.74 -4.15
C GLY A 301 -7.72 -14.05 -2.86
N SER A 302 -7.39 -13.03 -2.06
CA SER A 302 -6.64 -13.17 -0.82
C SER A 302 -7.28 -14.16 0.15
N LYS A 303 -6.42 -14.90 0.85
CA LYS A 303 -6.80 -15.85 1.91
C LYS A 303 -6.43 -15.33 3.30
N ILE A 304 -6.09 -14.05 3.43
CA ILE A 304 -5.83 -13.43 4.73
C ILE A 304 -7.02 -13.67 5.66
N LYS A 305 -6.71 -14.09 6.89
CA LYS A 305 -7.70 -14.34 7.92
C LYS A 305 -8.09 -13.05 8.60
N ILE A 306 -9.38 -12.84 8.77
CA ILE A 306 -9.90 -11.61 9.37
C ILE A 306 -10.41 -11.90 10.78
N ILE A 307 -9.85 -11.19 11.75
CA ILE A 307 -10.38 -11.08 13.11
C ILE A 307 -11.19 -9.79 13.18
N ILE A 308 -12.52 -9.90 13.22
CA ILE A 308 -13.42 -8.74 13.28
C ILE A 308 -13.79 -8.41 14.71
N GLN A 309 -13.58 -7.17 15.13
CA GLN A 309 -14.03 -6.67 16.43
C GLN A 309 -15.47 -6.17 16.34
N VAL A 310 -16.35 -6.70 17.20
CA VAL A 310 -17.78 -6.38 17.24
C VAL A 310 -18.18 -5.77 18.57
N ALA A 311 -19.24 -4.98 18.51
CA ALA A 311 -19.87 -4.27 19.62
C ALA A 311 -21.36 -4.67 19.74
N PRO A 312 -21.93 -4.77 20.95
CA PRO A 312 -23.37 -4.87 21.14
C PRO A 312 -24.06 -3.52 20.84
N ASP A 313 -25.31 -3.54 20.40
CA ASP A 313 -26.19 -2.35 20.41
C ASP A 313 -26.96 -2.32 21.74
N MET A 314 -26.43 -1.60 22.72
CA MET A 314 -27.03 -1.50 24.05
C MET A 314 -28.31 -0.64 24.08
N GLU A 315 -28.44 0.32 23.16
CA GLU A 315 -29.61 1.20 23.09
C GLU A 315 -30.85 0.42 22.62
N LYS A 316 -30.68 -0.40 21.58
CA LYS A 316 -31.76 -1.24 21.03
C LYS A 316 -31.89 -2.59 21.70
N LYS A 317 -30.98 -2.91 22.63
CA LYS A 317 -30.85 -4.24 23.26
C LYS A 317 -30.67 -5.37 22.21
N ASP A 318 -30.04 -5.04 21.10
CA ASP A 318 -29.66 -6.01 20.06
C ASP A 318 -28.15 -6.26 20.16
N TYR A 319 -27.79 -7.14 21.08
CA TYR A 319 -26.38 -7.46 21.36
C TYR A 319 -25.72 -8.24 20.22
N PHE A 320 -26.51 -8.78 19.29
CA PHE A 320 -26.05 -9.73 18.27
C PHE A 320 -25.99 -9.13 16.87
N VAL A 321 -26.51 -7.91 16.65
CA VAL A 321 -26.59 -7.27 15.32
C VAL A 321 -25.28 -7.34 14.53
N ASN A 322 -24.16 -7.00 15.16
CA ASN A 322 -22.85 -6.98 14.49
C ASN A 322 -22.24 -8.39 14.38
N ILE A 323 -22.55 -9.29 15.32
CA ILE A 323 -22.14 -10.69 15.24
C ILE A 323 -22.81 -11.38 14.06
N ASN A 324 -24.12 -11.21 13.90
CA ASN A 324 -24.88 -11.82 12.80
C ASN A 324 -24.38 -11.29 11.44
N LYS A 325 -24.18 -9.98 11.31
CA LYS A 325 -23.61 -9.39 10.08
C LYS A 325 -22.20 -9.90 9.77
N ALA A 326 -21.35 -10.04 10.79
CA ALA A 326 -20.01 -10.59 10.62
C ALA A 326 -20.04 -12.07 10.19
N ALA A 327 -20.94 -12.87 10.78
CA ALA A 327 -21.14 -14.26 10.39
C ALA A 327 -21.66 -14.39 8.95
N ASP A 328 -22.67 -13.59 8.57
CA ASP A 328 -23.22 -13.53 7.21
C ASP A 328 -22.18 -13.07 6.19
N GLY A 329 -21.25 -12.19 6.61
CA GLY A 329 -20.10 -11.76 5.82
C GLY A 329 -19.00 -12.81 5.68
N GLY A 330 -19.08 -13.95 6.37
CA GLY A 330 -18.09 -15.02 6.30
C GLY A 330 -16.76 -14.66 6.97
N MET A 331 -16.79 -13.93 8.09
CA MET A 331 -15.59 -13.60 8.87
C MET A 331 -14.97 -14.84 9.52
N ASP A 332 -13.63 -14.91 9.52
CA ASP A 332 -12.90 -16.08 10.02
C ASP A 332 -12.98 -16.21 11.55
N VAL A 333 -12.85 -15.09 12.26
CA VAL A 333 -12.87 -14.99 13.73
C VAL A 333 -13.66 -13.75 14.13
N ILE A 334 -14.52 -13.87 15.15
CA ILE A 334 -15.26 -12.73 15.72
C ILE A 334 -14.79 -12.51 17.16
N GLN A 335 -14.47 -11.26 17.48
CA GLN A 335 -13.96 -10.86 18.78
C GLN A 335 -14.85 -9.79 19.41
N VAL A 336 -15.26 -9.97 20.67
CA VAL A 336 -15.87 -8.89 21.46
C VAL A 336 -14.81 -7.82 21.69
N GLN A 337 -15.09 -6.58 21.25
CA GLN A 337 -14.14 -5.46 21.29
C GLN A 337 -13.70 -5.13 22.73
N GLY A 338 -12.44 -4.73 22.89
CA GLY A 338 -11.82 -4.41 24.19
C GLY A 338 -12.60 -3.40 25.03
N ASN A 339 -12.94 -2.25 24.46
CA ASN A 339 -13.72 -1.21 25.14
C ASN A 339 -15.03 -1.77 25.71
N TRP A 340 -15.72 -2.62 24.94
CA TRP A 340 -17.01 -3.17 25.34
C TRP A 340 -16.89 -4.19 26.46
N CYS A 341 -15.85 -5.01 26.47
CA CYS A 341 -15.56 -5.87 27.63
C CYS A 341 -15.35 -5.03 28.89
N ASP A 342 -14.47 -4.01 28.81
CA ASP A 342 -14.16 -3.13 29.93
C ASP A 342 -15.43 -2.42 30.46
N TRP A 343 -16.24 -1.84 29.58
CA TRP A 343 -17.47 -1.14 29.96
C TRP A 343 -18.53 -2.08 30.55
N LEU A 344 -18.74 -3.26 29.96
CA LEU A 344 -19.73 -4.22 30.45
C LEU A 344 -19.33 -4.79 31.81
N VAL A 345 -18.04 -5.07 32.06
CA VAL A 345 -17.59 -5.49 33.39
C VAL A 345 -17.75 -4.36 34.40
N ARG A 346 -17.25 -3.15 34.09
CA ARG A 346 -17.36 -1.98 34.97
C ARG A 346 -18.81 -1.69 35.37
N ASP A 347 -19.73 -1.85 34.44
CA ASP A 347 -21.15 -1.53 34.61
C ASP A 347 -21.97 -2.73 35.15
N ASN A 348 -21.32 -3.83 35.56
CA ASN A 348 -21.95 -5.07 36.07
C ASN A 348 -22.94 -5.71 35.08
N LYS A 349 -22.59 -5.77 33.80
CA LYS A 349 -23.38 -6.34 32.69
C LYS A 349 -22.63 -7.48 31.96
N MET A 350 -21.89 -8.29 32.71
CA MET A 350 -21.05 -9.36 32.15
C MET A 350 -21.86 -10.46 31.46
N GLU A 351 -23.14 -10.63 31.80
CA GLU A 351 -24.06 -11.53 31.11
C GLU A 351 -24.18 -11.22 29.61
N VAL A 352 -23.97 -9.96 29.21
CA VAL A 352 -23.96 -9.59 27.79
C VAL A 352 -22.73 -10.16 27.09
N ILE A 353 -21.57 -10.17 27.74
CA ILE A 353 -20.34 -10.76 27.20
C ILE A 353 -20.55 -12.26 26.98
N ASP A 354 -21.08 -12.96 27.98
CA ASP A 354 -21.36 -14.40 27.91
C ASP A 354 -22.31 -14.72 26.74
N MET A 355 -23.43 -13.99 26.64
CA MET A 355 -24.37 -14.13 25.52
C MET A 355 -23.72 -13.88 24.16
N MET A 356 -22.82 -12.90 24.05
CA MET A 356 -22.12 -12.61 22.80
C MET A 356 -21.15 -13.73 22.41
N LEU A 357 -20.36 -14.26 23.35
CA LEU A 357 -19.45 -15.37 23.09
C LEU A 357 -20.20 -16.64 22.65
N GLU A 358 -21.28 -16.99 23.35
CA GLU A 358 -22.14 -18.11 22.96
C GLU A 358 -22.80 -17.90 21.59
N LYS A 359 -23.21 -16.65 21.29
CA LYS A 359 -23.74 -16.34 19.97
C LYS A 359 -22.71 -16.55 18.86
N ILE A 360 -21.46 -16.15 19.05
CA ILE A 360 -20.38 -16.38 18.09
C ILE A 360 -20.16 -17.89 17.89
N ARG A 361 -20.08 -18.66 18.98
CA ARG A 361 -19.92 -20.13 18.94
C ARG A 361 -21.08 -20.84 18.27
N SER A 362 -22.31 -20.33 18.39
CA SER A 362 -23.48 -20.89 17.71
C SER A 362 -23.35 -20.88 16.18
N HIS A 363 -22.54 -19.97 15.63
CA HIS A 363 -22.17 -19.91 14.21
C HIS A 363 -20.97 -20.80 13.84
N LYS A 364 -20.41 -21.54 14.81
CA LYS A 364 -19.17 -22.34 14.68
C LYS A 364 -17.94 -21.49 14.32
N ILE A 365 -17.92 -20.25 14.79
CA ILE A 365 -16.82 -19.31 14.60
C ILE A 365 -16.03 -19.22 15.91
N THR A 366 -14.71 -19.06 15.78
CA THR A 366 -13.82 -18.81 16.94
C THR A 366 -14.21 -17.50 17.64
N ALA A 367 -14.47 -17.57 18.95
CA ALA A 367 -14.91 -16.44 19.77
C ALA A 367 -13.76 -15.85 20.60
N GLY A 368 -13.34 -14.63 20.26
CA GLY A 368 -12.33 -13.88 21.01
C GLY A 368 -12.93 -12.89 22.01
N LEU A 369 -12.19 -12.58 23.07
CA LEU A 369 -12.52 -11.50 24.01
C LEU A 369 -11.35 -10.54 24.17
N GLY A 370 -11.54 -9.28 23.76
CA GLY A 370 -10.58 -8.21 23.99
C GLY A 370 -10.80 -7.52 25.33
N ALA A 371 -9.77 -6.90 25.90
CA ALA A 371 -9.87 -5.93 27.01
C ALA A 371 -8.66 -4.98 27.04
N HIS A 372 -8.82 -3.79 27.61
CA HIS A 372 -7.67 -2.94 27.94
C HIS A 372 -7.22 -3.16 29.38
N THR A 373 -8.15 -3.27 30.34
CA THR A 373 -7.73 -3.60 31.70
C THR A 373 -7.76 -5.11 31.93
N ILE A 374 -6.74 -5.61 32.63
CA ILE A 374 -6.71 -7.02 33.02
C ILE A 374 -7.84 -7.37 34.01
N ASP A 375 -8.31 -6.37 34.77
CA ASP A 375 -9.43 -6.55 35.70
C ASP A 375 -10.69 -7.10 35.03
N ALA A 376 -10.94 -6.71 33.78
CA ALA A 376 -12.09 -7.16 33.01
C ALA A 376 -11.99 -8.66 32.68
N LEU A 377 -10.82 -9.13 32.26
CA LEU A 377 -10.60 -10.54 31.95
C LEU A 377 -10.59 -11.42 33.19
N ILE A 378 -10.03 -10.92 34.31
CA ILE A 378 -10.07 -11.61 35.61
C ILE A 378 -11.53 -11.79 36.07
N ALA A 379 -12.33 -10.72 36.04
CA ALA A 379 -13.73 -10.78 36.44
C ALA A 379 -14.55 -11.74 35.56
N CYS A 380 -14.35 -11.72 34.24
CA CYS A 380 -14.97 -12.68 33.32
C CYS A 380 -14.56 -14.13 33.65
N GLU A 381 -13.27 -14.40 33.87
CA GLU A 381 -12.77 -15.72 34.18
C GLU A 381 -13.32 -16.26 35.52
N GLU A 382 -13.42 -15.41 36.55
CA GLU A 382 -14.01 -15.75 37.85
C GLU A 382 -15.50 -16.12 37.76
N GLN A 383 -16.20 -15.57 36.76
CA GLN A 383 -17.59 -15.92 36.45
C GLN A 383 -17.72 -17.11 35.48
N GLY A 384 -16.60 -17.71 35.05
CA GLY A 384 -16.59 -18.81 34.09
C GLY A 384 -16.80 -18.39 32.63
N ILE A 385 -16.72 -17.09 32.32
CA ILE A 385 -16.84 -16.54 30.96
C ILE A 385 -15.47 -16.65 30.28
N ILE A 386 -15.21 -17.79 29.65
CA ILE A 386 -13.92 -18.12 29.03
C ILE A 386 -14.04 -18.05 27.50
N PRO A 387 -13.27 -17.21 26.78
CA PRO A 387 -13.24 -17.16 25.32
C PRO A 387 -12.32 -18.24 24.74
N ASP A 388 -12.31 -18.36 23.41
CA ASP A 388 -11.38 -19.26 22.70
C ASP A 388 -9.96 -18.67 22.62
N TYR A 389 -9.83 -17.34 22.74
CA TYR A 389 -8.58 -16.64 23.02
C TYR A 389 -8.84 -15.27 23.66
N TYR A 390 -7.86 -14.77 24.42
CA TYR A 390 -7.86 -13.40 24.95
C TYR A 390 -7.06 -12.45 24.04
N MET A 391 -7.54 -11.22 23.87
CA MET A 391 -6.74 -10.12 23.31
C MET A 391 -6.56 -9.03 24.37
N GLN A 392 -5.35 -8.88 24.90
CA GLN A 392 -5.07 -8.04 26.07
C GLN A 392 -3.98 -7.01 25.77
N THR A 393 -4.12 -5.77 26.26
CA THR A 393 -3.02 -4.81 26.15
C THR A 393 -1.82 -5.33 26.91
N PHE A 394 -0.68 -5.46 26.25
CA PHE A 394 0.42 -6.23 26.83
C PHE A 394 1.79 -5.61 26.51
N HIS A 395 2.18 -4.64 27.33
CA HIS A 395 3.46 -3.96 27.25
C HIS A 395 3.93 -3.53 28.65
N HIS A 396 5.23 -3.28 28.81
CA HIS A 396 5.76 -2.60 30.01
C HIS A 396 5.41 -1.11 29.99
N ASP A 397 5.56 -0.44 31.12
CA ASP A 397 5.29 0.99 31.32
C ASP A 397 6.57 1.84 31.40
N ASN A 398 7.74 1.27 31.09
CA ASN A 398 9.04 1.97 31.05
C ASN A 398 9.18 2.93 29.84
N TYR A 399 8.31 3.91 29.70
CA TYR A 399 8.42 4.94 28.68
C TYR A 399 7.88 6.28 29.18
N TRP A 400 8.39 7.38 28.64
CA TRP A 400 8.23 8.73 29.19
C TRP A 400 6.78 9.14 29.46
N SER A 401 5.88 8.82 28.55
CA SER A 401 4.48 9.25 28.68
C SER A 401 3.65 8.39 29.63
N ALA A 402 4.16 7.28 30.16
CA ALA A 402 3.40 6.48 31.13
C ALA A 402 3.23 7.28 32.43
N HIS A 403 1.99 7.56 32.85
CA HIS A 403 1.77 8.30 34.10
C HIS A 403 2.11 7.45 35.34
N PRO A 404 2.44 8.09 36.48
CA PRO A 404 2.88 7.41 37.70
C PRO A 404 1.90 6.35 38.17
N ARG A 405 2.43 5.22 38.66
CA ARG A 405 1.65 4.03 39.00
C ARG A 405 0.64 4.30 40.12
N GLU A 406 1.00 5.14 41.08
CA GLU A 406 0.17 5.58 42.21
C GLU A 406 -1.10 6.34 41.78
N ASN A 407 -1.13 6.88 40.55
CA ASN A 407 -2.28 7.61 40.02
C ASN A 407 -3.13 6.78 39.05
N ARG A 408 -2.77 5.51 38.83
CA ARG A 408 -3.48 4.63 37.89
C ARG A 408 -4.72 4.04 38.53
N ILE A 409 -5.79 3.98 37.76
CA ILE A 409 -7.10 3.52 38.21
C ILE A 409 -7.59 2.45 37.22
N PRO A 410 -8.04 1.26 37.68
CA PRO A 410 -8.69 0.27 36.82
C PRO A 410 -9.78 0.90 35.94
N PHE A 411 -9.89 0.43 34.70
CA PHE A 411 -10.86 0.92 33.71
C PHE A 411 -10.70 2.40 33.29
N GLU A 412 -9.56 3.06 33.60
CA GLU A 412 -9.31 4.43 33.12
C GLU A 412 -8.97 4.49 31.62
N VAL A 413 -8.53 3.37 31.02
CA VAL A 413 -8.34 3.28 29.57
C VAL A 413 -9.72 3.36 28.90
N ASP A 414 -9.86 4.30 27.96
CA ASP A 414 -11.14 4.76 27.39
C ASP A 414 -12.05 5.56 28.36
N GLY A 415 -11.48 6.02 29.48
CA GLY A 415 -12.10 6.95 30.43
C GLY A 415 -11.83 8.43 30.13
N GLU A 416 -11.99 9.26 31.15
CA GLU A 416 -11.75 10.70 31.07
C GLU A 416 -10.27 11.02 30.85
N ARG A 417 -9.97 11.94 29.92
CA ARG A 417 -8.62 12.45 29.71
C ARG A 417 -8.38 13.67 30.61
N HIS A 418 -7.25 13.70 31.29
CA HIS A 418 -6.92 14.75 32.24
C HIS A 418 -5.77 15.63 31.73
N LEU A 419 -5.84 16.94 31.99
CA LEU A 419 -4.75 17.87 31.64
C LEU A 419 -3.55 17.77 32.60
N ASP A 420 -3.74 17.16 33.77
CA ASP A 420 -2.65 16.85 34.68
C ASP A 420 -1.77 15.76 34.06
N HIS A 421 -0.49 16.08 33.85
CA HIS A 421 0.50 15.19 33.25
C HIS A 421 0.66 13.86 34.00
N ASN A 422 0.33 13.84 35.30
CA ASN A 422 0.42 12.66 36.14
C ASN A 422 -0.82 11.76 36.09
N ARG A 423 -1.77 12.03 35.19
CA ARG A 423 -3.02 11.29 35.02
C ARG A 423 -3.18 10.80 33.58
N PHE A 424 -4.17 9.93 33.36
CA PHE A 424 -4.45 9.39 32.04
C PHE A 424 -4.78 10.47 31.01
N HIS A 425 -4.09 10.41 29.88
CA HIS A 425 -4.28 11.25 28.69
C HIS A 425 -3.88 10.47 27.43
N ASP A 426 -4.52 9.32 27.17
CA ASP A 426 -4.22 8.50 25.97
C ASP A 426 -2.74 8.08 25.86
N ASN A 427 -2.09 7.95 27.01
CA ASN A 427 -0.64 7.88 27.18
C ASN A 427 -0.16 6.51 27.70
N ILE A 428 -1.06 5.68 28.23
CA ILE A 428 -0.79 4.31 28.70
C ILE A 428 -1.99 3.42 28.45
N PHE A 429 -1.75 2.15 28.14
CA PHE A 429 -2.84 1.21 27.84
C PHE A 429 -2.77 -0.07 28.67
N CYS A 430 -1.58 -0.47 29.11
CA CYS A 430 -1.36 -1.53 30.11
C CYS A 430 -1.06 -0.89 31.47
N LEU A 431 -2.10 -0.66 32.28
CA LEU A 431 -1.97 0.10 33.54
C LEU A 431 -1.13 -0.62 34.60
N PHE A 432 -1.28 -1.94 34.69
CA PHE A 432 -0.58 -2.78 35.67
C PHE A 432 0.05 -3.98 34.95
N PRO A 433 1.23 -3.79 34.31
CA PRO A 433 1.87 -4.83 33.52
C PRO A 433 2.15 -6.10 34.31
N ASP A 434 2.61 -5.98 35.55
CA ASP A 434 2.85 -7.08 36.49
C ASP A 434 1.60 -7.94 36.74
N LYS A 435 0.46 -7.31 37.04
CA LYS A 435 -0.83 -8.01 37.21
C LYS A 435 -1.26 -8.71 35.91
N THR A 436 -1.00 -8.05 34.77
CA THR A 436 -1.30 -8.60 33.45
C THR A 436 -0.43 -9.82 33.15
N VAL A 437 0.87 -9.75 33.44
CA VAL A 437 1.82 -10.86 33.31
C VAL A 437 1.42 -12.03 34.19
N GLU A 438 0.99 -11.81 35.43
CA GLU A 438 0.51 -12.86 36.32
C GLU A 438 -0.68 -13.62 35.70
N PHE A 439 -1.71 -12.91 35.26
CA PHE A 439 -2.87 -13.49 34.59
C PHE A 439 -2.48 -14.28 33.32
N VAL A 440 -1.65 -13.68 32.47
CA VAL A 440 -1.20 -14.33 31.22
C VAL A 440 -0.42 -15.60 31.53
N ASN A 441 0.48 -15.61 32.51
CA ASN A 441 1.26 -16.81 32.85
C ASN A 441 0.43 -17.95 33.43
N ARG A 442 -0.65 -17.66 34.17
CA ARG A 442 -1.52 -18.70 34.74
C ARG A 442 -2.53 -19.27 33.74
N THR A 443 -3.05 -18.46 32.82
CA THR A 443 -4.10 -18.90 31.90
C THR A 443 -3.59 -19.93 30.87
N LYS A 444 -4.44 -20.92 30.57
CA LYS A 444 -4.21 -21.94 29.54
C LYS A 444 -4.91 -21.63 28.21
N VAL A 445 -5.58 -20.48 28.14
CA VAL A 445 -6.22 -19.97 26.92
C VAL A 445 -5.16 -19.21 26.10
N PRO A 446 -5.15 -19.30 24.76
CA PRO A 446 -4.25 -18.50 23.94
C PRO A 446 -4.39 -17.00 24.23
N VAL A 447 -3.27 -16.28 24.27
CA VAL A 447 -3.24 -14.83 24.52
C VAL A 447 -2.61 -14.09 23.34
N MET A 448 -3.34 -13.13 22.80
CA MET A 448 -2.87 -12.17 21.81
C MET A 448 -2.59 -10.83 22.51
N GLY A 449 -1.31 -10.46 22.61
CA GLY A 449 -0.92 -9.15 23.09
C GLY A 449 -1.22 -8.07 22.05
N PHE A 450 -1.87 -6.97 22.43
CA PHE A 450 -2.00 -5.80 21.56
C PHE A 450 -1.53 -4.53 22.26
N LYS A 451 -1.37 -3.45 21.49
CA LYS A 451 -0.69 -2.22 21.94
C LYS A 451 0.70 -2.50 22.54
N VAL A 452 1.37 -3.54 22.05
CA VAL A 452 2.71 -3.95 22.53
C VAL A 452 3.76 -2.84 22.37
N LEU A 453 3.49 -1.85 21.51
CA LEU A 453 4.33 -0.67 21.27
C LEU A 453 3.87 0.60 22.01
N ALA A 454 2.86 0.50 22.88
CA ALA A 454 2.26 1.64 23.59
C ALA A 454 1.94 2.85 22.68
N ALA A 455 1.35 2.57 21.51
CA ALA A 455 1.08 3.57 20.46
C ALA A 455 2.34 4.34 19.99
N GLY A 456 3.46 3.62 19.82
CA GLY A 456 4.72 4.16 19.31
C GLY A 456 5.67 4.70 20.38
N SER A 457 5.37 4.50 21.67
CA SER A 457 6.29 4.85 22.76
C SER A 457 7.33 3.79 23.08
N ILE A 458 7.16 2.56 22.58
CA ILE A 458 8.10 1.46 22.74
C ILE A 458 8.53 1.01 21.35
N THR A 459 9.82 0.72 21.15
CA THR A 459 10.32 0.23 19.86
C THR A 459 9.85 -1.20 19.60
N PRO A 460 9.74 -1.64 18.34
CA PRO A 460 9.36 -3.02 18.02
C PRO A 460 10.22 -4.08 18.71
N GLU A 461 11.55 -3.91 18.76
CA GLU A 461 12.47 -4.87 19.38
C GLU A 461 12.18 -5.08 20.87
N ASP A 462 11.97 -3.99 21.60
CA ASP A 462 11.70 -4.03 23.04
C ASP A 462 10.29 -4.57 23.32
N GLY A 463 9.29 -3.99 22.66
CA GLY A 463 7.89 -4.35 22.88
C GLY A 463 7.57 -5.79 22.50
N PHE A 464 8.07 -6.27 21.36
CA PHE A 464 7.83 -7.66 20.92
C PHE A 464 8.54 -8.65 21.84
N ASN A 465 9.82 -8.40 22.17
CA ASN A 465 10.56 -9.25 23.09
C ASN A 465 9.89 -9.30 24.46
N TRP A 466 9.48 -8.16 25.01
CA TRP A 466 8.79 -8.12 26.29
C TRP A 466 7.48 -8.90 26.25
N ALA A 467 6.64 -8.72 25.22
CA ALA A 467 5.36 -9.40 25.10
C ALA A 467 5.53 -10.93 24.98
N PHE A 468 6.41 -11.41 24.08
CA PHE A 468 6.63 -12.84 23.93
C PHE A 468 7.32 -13.48 25.13
N LYS A 469 8.27 -12.79 25.76
CA LYS A 469 8.95 -13.28 26.97
C LYS A 469 7.96 -13.47 28.11
N ASN A 470 7.01 -12.55 28.26
CA ASN A 470 6.05 -12.56 29.37
C ASN A 470 4.77 -13.37 29.11
N GLY A 471 4.67 -14.06 27.97
CA GLY A 471 3.68 -15.12 27.78
C GLY A 471 2.68 -14.93 26.64
N ALA A 472 2.72 -13.83 25.88
CA ALA A 472 1.86 -13.68 24.70
C ALA A 472 2.14 -14.80 23.69
N ASP A 473 1.10 -15.43 23.13
CA ASP A 473 1.23 -16.42 22.05
C ASP A 473 1.33 -15.72 20.69
N PHE A 474 0.60 -14.63 20.53
CA PHE A 474 0.58 -13.79 19.34
C PHE A 474 0.72 -12.32 19.76
N ILE A 475 1.18 -11.47 18.84
CA ILE A 475 1.10 -10.03 18.98
C ILE A 475 0.30 -9.43 17.81
N CYS A 476 -0.56 -8.46 18.12
CA CYS A 476 -1.28 -7.67 17.13
C CYS A 476 -0.69 -6.26 17.09
N VAL A 477 -0.13 -5.89 15.94
CA VAL A 477 0.70 -4.69 15.79
C VAL A 477 0.20 -3.85 14.65
N GLY A 478 -0.13 -2.60 14.95
CA GLY A 478 -0.44 -1.61 13.93
C GLY A 478 0.86 -1.09 13.30
N MET A 479 1.00 -1.26 11.99
CA MET A 479 2.20 -0.90 11.22
C MET A 479 1.81 -0.30 9.87
N PHE A 480 2.63 0.62 9.37
CA PHE A 480 2.53 1.11 7.99
C PHE A 480 3.22 0.16 7.01
N ASP A 481 2.95 0.32 5.71
CA ASP A 481 3.60 -0.45 4.64
C ASP A 481 5.13 -0.42 4.73
N PHE A 482 5.72 0.75 4.98
CA PHE A 482 7.17 0.90 5.13
C PHE A 482 7.76 0.25 6.42
N GLN A 483 6.92 -0.25 7.33
CA GLN A 483 7.36 -0.92 8.56
C GLN A 483 7.23 -2.44 8.49
N ILE A 484 6.40 -2.98 7.58
CA ILE A 484 6.03 -4.40 7.55
C ILE A 484 7.24 -5.33 7.56
N VAL A 485 8.17 -5.14 6.62
CA VAL A 485 9.33 -6.05 6.47
C VAL A 485 10.22 -6.01 7.70
N ASN A 486 10.46 -4.81 8.24
CA ASN A 486 11.27 -4.64 9.43
C ASN A 486 10.61 -5.29 10.65
N ASP A 487 9.31 -5.08 10.88
CA ASP A 487 8.59 -5.66 12.01
C ASP A 487 8.50 -7.19 11.93
N VAL A 488 8.37 -7.75 10.72
CA VAL A 488 8.46 -9.20 10.49
C VAL A 488 9.85 -9.72 10.84
N ASN A 489 10.92 -9.06 10.37
CA ASN A 489 12.30 -9.44 10.68
C ASN A 489 12.60 -9.36 12.18
N ILE A 490 12.13 -8.33 12.86
CA ILE A 490 12.27 -8.17 14.31
C ILE A 490 11.53 -9.29 15.02
N THR A 491 10.31 -9.64 14.59
CA THR A 491 9.55 -10.75 15.18
C THR A 491 10.31 -12.07 15.04
N ILE A 492 10.86 -12.37 13.86
CA ILE A 492 11.67 -13.58 13.62
C ILE A 492 12.90 -13.59 14.56
N ASP A 493 13.63 -12.48 14.62
CA ASP A 493 14.82 -12.37 15.47
C ASP A 493 14.49 -12.53 16.96
N VAL A 494 13.41 -11.91 17.42
CA VAL A 494 12.93 -12.00 18.80
C VAL A 494 12.57 -13.44 19.15
N LEU A 495 11.79 -14.13 18.30
CA LEU A 495 11.37 -15.50 18.56
C LEU A 495 12.56 -16.48 18.54
N ASN A 496 13.51 -16.30 17.62
CA ASN A 496 14.72 -17.14 17.54
C ASN A 496 15.65 -16.95 18.75
N LYS A 497 15.68 -15.74 19.33
CA LYS A 497 16.55 -15.38 20.47
C LYS A 497 15.80 -15.36 21.80
N LEU A 498 14.53 -15.80 21.82
CA LEU A 498 13.67 -15.64 22.97
C LEU A 498 14.21 -16.42 24.17
N GLN A 499 14.50 -15.71 25.26
CA GLN A 499 14.99 -16.29 26.51
C GLN A 499 14.16 -15.81 27.69
N GLY A 500 14.02 -16.69 28.69
CA GLY A 500 13.32 -16.37 29.94
C GLY A 500 11.79 -16.42 29.86
N ARG A 501 11.21 -16.94 28.75
CA ARG A 501 9.79 -17.29 28.71
C ARG A 501 9.54 -18.52 29.58
N THR A 502 8.67 -18.39 30.57
CA THR A 502 8.27 -19.49 31.48
C THR A 502 6.95 -20.14 31.07
N ARG A 503 6.05 -19.39 30.43
CA ARG A 503 4.77 -19.89 29.92
C ARG A 503 4.97 -20.78 28.69
N GLY A 504 4.26 -21.91 28.63
CA GLY A 504 4.13 -22.68 27.38
C GLY A 504 3.44 -21.87 26.27
N TRP A 505 3.53 -22.35 25.03
CA TRP A 505 2.71 -21.83 23.93
C TRP A 505 1.35 -22.52 23.96
N PHE A 506 0.27 -21.74 24.09
CA PHE A 506 -1.11 -22.25 24.06
C PHE A 506 -1.78 -22.01 22.71
N GLY A 507 -1.20 -21.08 21.93
CA GLY A 507 -1.45 -20.97 20.50
C GLY A 507 -0.17 -21.03 19.72
#